data_AF-A0A3B8QUC5-F1
#
_entry.id   AF-A0A3B8QUC5-F1
#
_cell.length_a   1.000
_cell.length_b   1.000
_cell.length_c   1.000
_cell.angle_alpha   90.00
_cell.angle_beta   90.00
_cell.angle_gamma   90.00
#
_symmetry.space_group_name_H-M   'P 1'
#
loop_
_entity.id
_entity.type
_entity.pdbx_description
1 polymer ?
#
loop_
_entity_poly.entity_id
_entity_poly.type
_entity_poly.pdbx_seq_one_letter_code
_entity_poly.pdbx_strand_id
1 'polypeptide(L)'
;MVDKNKNNPEITNILAGFLEQQSKVKDFTIQSSKFRIIFCFVNLYALLLGIVYFLVKGDLVEGVNTDFVNEVFLTVLNGRTSVFFLLFVALNLSAYYNFGFKIVCLSTVVYMVNSAIDNTVLFSGLSNLIDRPYFSAFIITRPLFVTALVGLFILHKDKAKND
;
A
#
# COMPACT_ATOMS: atom_id res chain seq x y z
N MET A 1 18.97 43.68 30.63
CA MET A 1 17.84 43.08 29.89
C MET A 1 17.65 41.68 30.46
N VAL A 2 16.60 41.47 31.25
CA VAL A 2 16.30 40.16 31.86
C VAL A 2 15.42 39.40 30.87
N ASP A 3 15.88 38.21 30.48
CA ASP A 3 15.21 37.26 29.60
C ASP A 3 13.78 36.96 30.06
N LYS A 4 12.80 37.63 29.46
CA LYS A 4 11.37 37.51 29.82
C LYS A 4 10.66 36.36 29.10
N ASN A 5 11.38 35.56 28.31
CA ASN A 5 10.81 34.53 27.43
C ASN A 5 11.05 33.09 27.92
N LYS A 6 11.73 32.90 29.06
CA LYS A 6 12.14 31.56 29.51
C LYS A 6 10.99 30.74 30.13
N ASN A 7 9.92 31.40 30.59
CA ASN A 7 8.84 30.80 31.37
C ASN A 7 7.44 31.22 30.88
N ASN A 8 7.23 31.43 29.57
CA ASN A 8 5.87 31.71 29.08
C ASN A 8 5.01 30.44 29.22
N PRO A 9 3.99 30.41 30.09
CA PRO A 9 3.20 29.21 30.36
C PRO A 9 2.47 28.68 29.12
N GLU A 10 2.14 29.54 28.14
CA GLU A 10 1.59 29.09 26.87
C GLU A 10 2.61 28.29 26.04
N ILE A 11 3.86 28.76 25.95
CA ILE A 11 4.92 28.05 25.23
C ILE A 11 5.24 26.73 25.93
N THR A 12 5.29 26.72 27.26
CA THR A 12 5.49 25.50 28.06
C THR A 12 4.35 24.51 27.87
N ASN A 13 3.09 24.97 27.84
CA ASN A 13 1.93 24.11 27.60
C ASN A 13 1.89 23.56 26.17
N ILE A 14 2.19 24.38 25.16
CA ILE A 14 2.27 23.94 23.77
C ILE A 14 3.38 22.91 23.61
N LEU A 15 4.56 23.16 24.20
CA LEU A 15 5.69 22.24 24.18
C LEU A 15 5.37 20.95 24.93
N ALA A 16 4.71 21.02 26.08
CA ALA A 16 4.26 19.85 26.84
C ALA A 16 3.25 19.01 26.04
N GLY A 17 2.27 19.65 25.37
CA GLY A 17 1.34 18.97 24.47
C GLY A 17 2.04 18.30 23.30
N PHE A 18 3.01 18.98 22.68
CA PHE A 18 3.85 18.40 21.62
C PHE A 18 4.69 17.23 22.13
N LEU A 19 5.30 17.34 23.32
CA LEU A 19 6.12 16.29 23.93
C LEU A 19 5.28 15.09 24.38
N GLU A 20 4.06 15.29 24.86
CA GLU A 20 3.12 14.22 25.19
C GLU A 20 2.63 13.50 23.92
N GLN A 21 2.41 14.24 22.84
CA GLN A 21 2.09 13.67 21.53
C GLN A 21 3.30 12.92 20.97
N GLN A 22 4.51 13.45 21.15
CA GLN A 22 5.75 12.79 20.75
C GLN A 22 6.06 11.54 21.59
N SER A 23 5.78 11.54 22.90
CA SER A 23 5.98 10.39 23.77
C SER A 23 4.99 9.26 23.44
N LYS A 24 3.73 9.59 23.13
CA LYS A 24 2.77 8.64 22.56
C LYS A 24 3.25 8.07 21.23
N VAL A 25 3.98 8.83 20.41
CA VAL A 25 4.61 8.35 19.17
C VAL A 25 5.86 7.48 19.45
N LYS A 26 6.58 7.76 20.53
CA LYS A 26 7.83 7.09 20.94
C LYS A 26 7.61 5.71 21.57
N ASP A 27 6.40 5.42 22.05
CA ASP A 27 5.95 4.04 22.29
C ASP A 27 5.78 3.32 20.94
N PHE A 28 6.92 2.93 20.37
CA PHE A 28 6.98 2.05 19.21
C PHE A 28 6.26 0.76 19.58
N THR A 29 5.05 0.60 19.09
CA THR A 29 4.29 -0.64 19.25
C THR A 29 5.03 -1.69 18.43
N ILE A 30 5.76 -2.55 19.13
CA ILE A 30 6.54 -3.61 18.49
C ILE A 30 5.55 -4.60 17.88
N GLN A 31 5.30 -4.45 16.57
CA GLN A 31 4.46 -5.38 15.82
C GLN A 31 5.09 -6.79 15.83
N SER A 32 4.23 -7.81 15.81
CA SER A 32 4.67 -9.21 15.90
C SER A 32 5.59 -9.62 14.74
N SER A 33 6.44 -10.63 14.96
CA SER A 33 7.29 -11.18 13.89
C SER A 33 6.47 -11.63 12.68
N LYS A 34 5.31 -12.27 12.91
CA LYS A 34 4.37 -12.67 11.85
C LYS A 34 3.89 -11.48 11.01
N PHE A 35 3.50 -10.39 11.66
CA PHE A 35 3.11 -9.16 10.97
C PHE A 35 4.25 -8.64 10.08
N ARG A 36 5.48 -8.57 10.63
CA ARG A 36 6.65 -8.07 9.89
C ARG A 36 6.97 -8.91 8.65
N ILE A 37 6.88 -10.24 8.76
CA ILE A 37 7.10 -11.15 7.63
C ILE A 37 6.07 -10.91 6.53
N ILE A 38 4.79 -10.87 6.88
CA ILE A 38 3.71 -10.63 5.91
C ILE A 38 3.84 -9.21 5.30
N PHE A 39 4.24 -8.23 6.10
CA PHE A 39 4.43 -6.86 5.64
C PHE A 39 5.58 -6.76 4.64
N CYS A 40 6.68 -7.49 4.90
CA CYS A 40 7.79 -7.63 3.97
C CYS A 40 7.33 -8.28 2.65
N PHE A 41 6.51 -9.35 2.73
CA PHE A 41 5.94 -9.99 1.55
C PHE A 41 5.07 -9.03 0.72
N VAL A 42 4.19 -8.26 1.37
CA VAL A 42 3.35 -7.24 0.70
C VAL A 42 4.19 -6.17 0.01
N ASN A 43 5.25 -5.70 0.65
CA ASN A 43 6.17 -4.73 0.05
C ASN A 43 6.94 -5.30 -1.14
N LEU A 44 7.45 -6.52 -1.01
CA LEU A 44 8.14 -7.20 -2.11
C LEU A 44 7.20 -7.40 -3.31
N TYR A 45 5.96 -7.80 -3.06
CA TYR A 45 4.96 -7.98 -4.10
C TYR A 45 4.68 -6.67 -4.86
N ALA A 46 4.49 -5.57 -4.13
CA ALA A 46 4.27 -4.25 -4.74
C ALA A 46 5.47 -3.80 -5.59
N LEU A 47 6.70 -4.09 -5.14
CA LEU A 47 7.92 -3.79 -5.89
C LEU A 47 7.99 -4.60 -7.19
N LEU A 48 7.73 -5.91 -7.12
CA LEU A 48 7.69 -6.79 -8.30
C LEU A 48 6.63 -6.33 -9.31
N LEU A 49 5.45 -5.91 -8.83
CA LEU A 49 4.43 -5.31 -9.70
C LEU A 49 4.91 -4.02 -10.37
N GLY A 50 5.63 -3.17 -9.64
CA GLY A 50 6.24 -1.97 -10.20
C GLY A 50 7.20 -2.30 -11.34
N ILE A 51 8.06 -3.31 -11.16
CA ILE A 51 8.99 -3.78 -12.21
C ILE A 51 8.21 -4.25 -13.44
N VAL A 52 7.19 -5.11 -13.24
CA VAL A 52 6.36 -5.60 -14.35
C VAL A 52 5.67 -4.44 -15.09
N TYR A 53 5.17 -3.44 -14.38
CA TYR A 53 4.58 -2.26 -15.00
C TYR A 53 5.59 -1.48 -15.87
N PHE A 54 6.81 -1.26 -15.40
CA PHE A 54 7.86 -0.60 -16.20
C PHE A 54 8.27 -1.42 -17.42
N LEU A 55 8.33 -2.76 -17.29
CA LEU A 55 8.62 -3.64 -18.42
C LEU A 55 7.54 -3.55 -19.51
N VAL A 56 6.26 -3.57 -19.12
CA VAL A 56 5.13 -3.46 -20.05
C VAL A 56 5.05 -2.07 -20.69
N LYS A 57 5.26 -1.00 -19.90
CA LYS A 57 5.15 0.37 -20.39
C LYS A 57 6.35 0.80 -21.25
N GLY A 58 7.54 0.30 -20.95
CA GLY A 58 8.78 0.63 -21.64
C GLY A 58 9.06 -0.23 -22.88
N ASP A 59 8.16 -1.17 -23.22
CA ASP A 59 8.34 -2.14 -24.32
C ASP A 59 9.69 -2.89 -24.23
N LEU A 60 10.10 -3.23 -22.99
CA LEU A 60 11.45 -3.73 -22.70
C LEU A 60 11.57 -5.26 -22.79
N VAL A 61 10.53 -5.95 -23.26
CA VAL A 61 10.51 -7.42 -23.35
C VAL A 61 10.04 -7.86 -24.72
N GLU A 62 10.92 -8.56 -25.44
CA GLU A 62 10.58 -9.25 -26.69
C GLU A 62 9.52 -10.32 -26.43
N GLY A 63 8.42 -10.28 -27.20
CA GLY A 63 7.28 -11.21 -27.06
C GLY A 63 5.99 -10.56 -26.53
N VAL A 64 6.02 -9.28 -26.18
CA VAL A 64 4.79 -8.49 -25.99
C VAL A 64 4.24 -8.14 -27.36
N ASN A 65 3.15 -8.79 -27.78
CA ASN A 65 2.50 -8.42 -29.02
C ASN A 65 1.88 -7.00 -28.86
N THR A 66 2.45 -6.06 -29.61
CA THR A 66 2.16 -4.62 -29.59
C THR A 66 0.72 -4.29 -29.99
N ASP A 67 0.05 -5.17 -30.74
CA ASP A 67 -1.37 -5.02 -31.08
C ASP A 67 -2.28 -5.16 -29.84
N PHE A 68 -1.80 -5.81 -28.77
CA PHE A 68 -2.56 -6.00 -27.53
C PHE A 68 -2.35 -4.90 -26.49
N VAL A 69 -1.21 -4.21 -26.54
CA VAL A 69 -0.92 -3.04 -25.70
C VAL A 69 -1.56 -1.80 -26.34
N ASN A 70 -2.87 -1.90 -26.59
CA ASN A 70 -3.66 -0.80 -27.14
C ASN A 70 -3.68 0.36 -26.13
N GLU A 71 -3.79 1.58 -26.63
CA GLU A 71 -3.85 2.84 -25.89
C GLU A 71 -4.89 2.80 -24.74
N VAL A 72 -6.02 2.14 -24.95
CA VAL A 72 -7.06 1.92 -23.93
C VAL A 72 -6.54 1.07 -22.76
N PHE A 73 -5.84 -0.04 -23.06
CA PHE A 73 -5.25 -0.91 -22.03
C PHE A 73 -4.19 -0.16 -21.23
N LEU A 74 -3.29 0.57 -21.91
CA LEU A 74 -2.26 1.37 -21.25
C LEU A 74 -2.86 2.48 -20.37
N THR A 75 -3.94 3.12 -20.81
CA THR A 75 -4.62 4.17 -20.05
C THR A 75 -5.21 3.60 -18.75
N VAL A 76 -5.90 2.46 -18.83
CA VAL A 76 -6.46 1.76 -17.66
C VAL A 76 -5.35 1.26 -16.72
N LEU A 77 -4.28 0.69 -17.29
CA LEU A 77 -3.14 0.21 -16.53
C LEU A 77 -2.44 1.35 -15.77
N ASN A 78 -2.18 2.48 -16.44
CA ASN A 78 -1.57 3.68 -15.84
C ASN A 78 -2.42 4.18 -14.67
N GLY A 79 -3.71 4.43 -14.90
CA GLY A 79 -4.61 4.95 -13.85
C GLY A 79 -4.65 4.05 -12.62
N ARG A 80 -4.78 2.74 -12.81
CA ARG A 80 -4.82 1.78 -11.69
C ARG A 80 -3.50 1.62 -10.97
N THR A 81 -2.40 1.70 -11.70
CA THR A 81 -1.06 1.64 -11.10
C THR A 81 -0.82 2.87 -10.24
N SER A 82 -1.25 4.05 -10.68
CA SER A 82 -1.17 5.29 -9.91
C SER A 82 -1.98 5.21 -8.60
N VAL A 83 -3.24 4.74 -8.64
CA VAL A 83 -4.04 4.59 -7.41
C VAL A 83 -3.43 3.56 -6.47
N PHE A 84 -2.97 2.42 -7.00
CA PHE A 84 -2.29 1.40 -6.22
C PHE A 84 -1.03 1.94 -5.53
N PHE A 85 -0.21 2.69 -6.25
CA PHE A 85 1.01 3.29 -5.70
C PHE A 85 0.71 4.25 -4.56
N LEU A 86 -0.34 5.07 -4.70
CA LEU A 86 -0.77 6.00 -3.66
C LEU A 86 -1.22 5.26 -2.39
N LEU A 87 -2.02 4.19 -2.54
CA LEU A 87 -2.42 3.32 -1.44
C LEU A 87 -1.23 2.58 -0.81
N PHE A 88 -0.25 2.17 -1.61
CA PHE A 88 0.95 1.49 -1.14
C PHE A 88 1.85 2.42 -0.31
N VAL A 89 2.05 3.66 -0.74
CA VAL A 89 2.75 4.69 0.04
C VAL A 89 2.01 4.96 1.34
N ALA A 90 0.70 5.15 1.29
CA ALA A 90 -0.12 5.34 2.49
C ALA A 90 -0.03 4.14 3.46
N LEU A 91 0.00 2.91 2.94
CA LEU A 91 0.12 1.70 3.75
C LEU A 91 1.46 1.66 4.49
N ASN A 92 2.55 2.01 3.82
CA ASN A 92 3.87 2.09 4.45
C ASN A 92 3.97 3.22 5.47
N LEU A 93 3.43 4.39 5.14
CA LEU A 93 3.43 5.55 6.03
C LEU A 93 2.62 5.27 7.31
N SER A 94 1.43 4.69 7.16
CA SER A 94 0.56 4.33 8.28
C SER A 94 1.16 3.22 9.15
N ALA A 95 1.88 2.26 8.55
CA ALA A 95 2.62 1.24 9.30
C ALA A 95 3.79 1.83 10.08
N TYR A 96 4.52 2.78 9.47
CA TYR A 96 5.67 3.45 10.09
C TYR A 96 5.26 4.29 11.31
N TYR A 97 4.20 5.11 11.17
CA TYR A 97 3.72 5.95 12.26
C TYR A 97 2.75 5.23 13.22
N ASN A 98 2.39 3.97 12.92
CA ASN A 98 1.34 3.23 13.60
C ASN A 98 0.04 4.06 13.77
N PHE A 99 -0.37 4.72 12.69
CA PHE A 99 -1.52 5.63 12.69
C PHE A 99 -2.39 5.36 11.46
N GLY A 100 -3.68 5.07 11.70
CA GLY A 100 -4.64 4.82 10.61
C GLY A 100 -4.37 3.55 9.79
N PHE A 101 -3.45 2.67 10.21
CA PHE A 101 -3.04 1.50 9.43
C PHE A 101 -4.21 0.61 9.03
N LYS A 102 -5.11 0.28 9.96
CA LYS A 102 -6.30 -0.55 9.68
C LYS A 102 -7.20 0.07 8.61
N ILE A 103 -7.41 1.38 8.64
CA ILE A 103 -8.24 2.10 7.67
C ILE A 103 -7.59 2.05 6.28
N VAL A 104 -6.29 2.35 6.21
CA VAL A 104 -5.54 2.31 4.96
C VAL A 104 -5.47 0.90 4.41
N CYS A 105 -5.17 -0.09 5.25
CA CYS A 105 -5.11 -1.50 4.88
C CYS A 105 -6.45 -2.00 4.33
N LEU A 106 -7.56 -1.67 5.00
CA LEU A 106 -8.91 -2.01 4.52
C LEU A 106 -9.23 -1.33 3.18
N SER A 107 -8.87 -0.06 3.03
CA SER A 107 -9.05 0.68 1.77
C SER A 107 -8.29 0.01 0.62
N THR A 108 -7.06 -0.45 0.88
CA THR A 108 -6.26 -1.21 -0.09
C THR A 108 -6.90 -2.55 -0.43
N VAL A 109 -7.46 -3.29 0.54
CA VAL A 109 -8.20 -4.54 0.28
C VAL A 109 -9.41 -4.28 -0.64
N VAL A 110 -10.24 -3.29 -0.31
CA VAL A 110 -11.42 -2.93 -1.09
C VAL A 110 -11.03 -2.55 -2.52
N TYR A 111 -9.99 -1.72 -2.66
CA TYR A 111 -9.47 -1.34 -3.98
C TYR A 111 -9.01 -2.55 -4.80
N MET A 112 -8.27 -3.49 -4.19
CA MET A 112 -7.76 -4.66 -4.90
C MET A 112 -8.88 -5.60 -5.37
N VAL A 113 -9.93 -5.76 -4.56
CA VAL A 113 -11.13 -6.55 -4.93
C VAL A 113 -11.90 -5.86 -6.07
N ASN A 114 -12.19 -4.56 -5.95
CA ASN A 114 -12.88 -3.80 -7.00
C ASN A 114 -12.09 -3.84 -8.32
N SER A 115 -10.78 -3.63 -8.25
CA SER A 115 -9.91 -3.68 -9.43
C SER A 115 -9.86 -5.08 -10.07
N ALA A 116 -10.16 -6.16 -9.34
CA ALA A 116 -10.27 -7.51 -9.89
C ALA A 116 -11.60 -7.72 -10.62
N ILE A 117 -12.70 -7.27 -10.02
CA ILE A 117 -14.04 -7.32 -10.63
C ILE A 117 -14.04 -6.51 -11.93
N ASP A 118 -13.56 -5.27 -11.89
CA ASP A 118 -13.52 -4.40 -13.07
C ASP A 118 -12.64 -4.99 -14.18
N ASN A 119 -11.53 -5.66 -13.84
CA ASN A 119 -10.71 -6.36 -14.84
C ASN A 119 -11.48 -7.50 -15.50
N THR A 120 -12.22 -8.26 -14.71
CA THR A 120 -13.01 -9.39 -15.22
C THR A 120 -14.15 -8.89 -16.10
N VAL A 121 -14.82 -7.80 -15.73
CA VAL A 121 -15.91 -7.20 -16.52
C VAL A 121 -15.38 -6.59 -17.82
N LEU A 122 -14.38 -5.70 -17.73
CA LEU A 122 -13.85 -4.96 -18.89
C LEU A 122 -13.09 -5.83 -19.88
N PHE A 123 -12.48 -6.93 -19.43
CA PHE A 123 -11.66 -7.82 -20.26
C PHE A 123 -12.24 -9.24 -20.37
N SER A 124 -13.52 -9.42 -20.04
CA SER A 124 -14.26 -10.70 -20.11
C SER A 124 -14.18 -11.38 -21.49
N GLY A 125 -14.16 -10.60 -22.57
CA GLY A 125 -14.08 -11.09 -23.95
C GLY A 125 -12.66 -11.41 -24.46
N LEU A 126 -11.63 -11.21 -23.65
CA LEU A 126 -10.21 -11.34 -24.03
C LEU A 126 -9.53 -12.56 -23.37
N SER A 127 -10.31 -13.61 -23.12
CA SER A 127 -10.08 -14.73 -22.20
C SER A 127 -8.96 -15.73 -22.55
N ASN A 128 -8.12 -15.47 -23.55
CA ASN A 128 -6.94 -16.31 -23.78
C ASN A 128 -5.80 -15.89 -22.84
N LEU A 129 -5.82 -16.46 -21.63
CA LEU A 129 -4.77 -16.33 -20.61
C LEU A 129 -3.37 -16.77 -21.12
N ILE A 130 -3.33 -17.58 -22.17
CA ILE A 130 -2.08 -18.12 -22.75
C ILE A 130 -1.32 -17.05 -23.55
N ASP A 131 -2.03 -16.13 -24.21
CA ASP A 131 -1.41 -15.09 -25.05
C ASP A 131 -0.87 -13.91 -24.21
N ARG A 132 -1.01 -13.97 -22.86
CA ARG A 132 -0.86 -12.81 -21.96
C ARG A 132 -0.17 -13.16 -20.63
N PRO A 133 1.10 -13.58 -20.66
CA PRO A 133 1.79 -14.07 -19.47
C PRO A 133 1.78 -13.08 -18.29
N TYR A 134 1.92 -11.78 -18.54
CA TYR A 134 1.89 -10.74 -17.51
C TYR A 134 0.51 -10.53 -16.88
N PHE A 135 -0.53 -10.49 -17.71
CA PHE A 135 -1.91 -10.30 -17.25
C PHE A 135 -2.38 -11.53 -16.46
N SER A 136 -2.01 -12.73 -16.93
CA SER A 136 -2.28 -14.00 -16.25
C SER A 136 -1.55 -14.09 -14.92
N ALA A 137 -0.25 -13.77 -14.87
CA ALA A 137 0.50 -13.71 -13.62
C ALA A 137 -0.12 -12.71 -12.62
N PHE A 138 -0.60 -11.57 -13.12
CA PHE A 138 -1.26 -10.56 -12.30
C PHE A 138 -2.59 -11.04 -11.71
N ILE A 139 -3.41 -11.72 -12.51
CA ILE A 139 -4.68 -12.31 -12.06
C ILE A 139 -4.43 -13.43 -11.04
N ILE A 140 -3.49 -14.33 -11.32
CA ILE A 140 -3.21 -15.51 -10.50
C ILE A 140 -2.60 -15.12 -9.14
N THR A 141 -1.73 -14.12 -9.11
CA THR A 141 -1.02 -13.74 -7.88
C THR A 141 -1.81 -12.78 -6.97
N ARG A 142 -2.86 -12.13 -7.51
CA ARG A 142 -3.70 -11.16 -6.78
C ARG A 142 -4.40 -11.73 -5.54
N PRO A 143 -5.04 -12.91 -5.58
CA PRO A 143 -5.70 -13.49 -4.41
C PRO A 143 -4.74 -13.71 -3.24
N LEU A 144 -3.50 -14.09 -3.53
CA LEU A 144 -2.46 -14.24 -2.52
C LEU A 144 -2.11 -12.89 -1.87
N PHE A 145 -2.01 -11.83 -2.66
CA PHE A 145 -1.78 -10.48 -2.15
C PHE A 145 -2.93 -9.97 -1.28
N VAL A 146 -4.19 -10.16 -1.71
CA VAL A 146 -5.36 -9.79 -0.91
C VAL A 146 -5.39 -10.55 0.41
N THR A 147 -5.07 -11.86 0.39
CA THR A 147 -4.98 -12.68 1.60
C THR A 147 -3.90 -12.16 2.56
N ALA A 148 -2.75 -11.73 2.04
CA ALA A 148 -1.69 -11.12 2.84
C ALA A 148 -2.14 -9.80 3.48
N LEU A 149 -2.85 -8.94 2.74
CA LEU A 149 -3.42 -7.69 3.28
C LEU A 149 -4.44 -7.95 4.39
N VAL A 150 -5.34 -8.93 4.21
CA VAL A 150 -6.28 -9.34 5.26
C VAL A 150 -5.52 -9.85 6.49
N GLY A 151 -4.46 -10.63 6.29
CA GLY A 151 -3.56 -11.07 7.36
C GLY A 151 -2.93 -9.89 8.11
N LEU A 152 -2.46 -8.85 7.41
CA LEU A 152 -1.93 -7.64 8.03
C LEU A 152 -2.98 -6.90 8.86
N PHE A 153 -4.21 -6.77 8.34
CA PHE A 153 -5.30 -6.12 9.04
C PHE A 153 -5.61 -6.82 10.38
N ILE A 154 -5.66 -8.15 10.38
CA ILE A 154 -5.97 -8.97 11.58
C ILE A 154 -4.81 -8.93 12.58
N LEU A 155 -3.57 -9.03 12.10
CA LEU A 155 -2.38 -9.13 12.96
C LEU A 155 -1.91 -7.78 13.50
N HIS A 156 -2.38 -6.67 12.94
CA HIS A 156 -2.02 -5.33 13.38
C HIS A 156 -2.48 -5.10 14.82
N LYS A 157 -1.52 -4.87 15.71
CA LYS A 157 -1.81 -4.42 17.08
C LYS A 157 -2.01 -2.91 17.09
N ASP A 158 -3.15 -2.45 17.60
CA ASP A 158 -3.30 -1.05 17.98
C ASP A 158 -2.47 -0.79 19.25
N LYS A 159 -2.05 0.47 19.49
CA LYS A 159 -1.24 0.82 20.67
C LYS A 159 -1.83 0.21 21.93
N ALA A 160 -0.94 -0.31 22.76
CA ALA A 160 -1.27 -0.98 24.01
C ALA A 160 -2.34 -0.19 24.76
N LYS A 161 -3.41 -0.90 25.14
CA LYS A 161 -4.33 -0.44 26.17
C LYS A 161 -3.45 -0.18 27.40
N ASN A 162 -3.39 1.07 27.83
CA ASN A 162 -2.90 1.39 29.17
C ASN A 162 -3.91 0.76 30.13
N ASP A 163 -3.58 -0.40 30.69
CA ASP A 163 -4.14 -0.82 31.97
C ASP A 163 -3.41 -0.04 33.09
#